data_AF-A0A0K2XZF2-F1
#
_entry.id   AF-A0A0K2XZF2-F1
#
_cell.length_a   1.000
_cell.length_b   1.000
_cell.length_c   1.000
_cell.angle_alpha   90.00
_cell.angle_beta   90.00
_cell.angle_gamma   90.00
#
_symmetry.space_group_name_H-M   'P 1'
#
loop_
_entity.id
_entity.type
_entity.pdbx_description
1 polymer ?
#
loop_
_entity_poly.entity_id
_entity_poly.type
_entity_poly.pdbx_seq_one_letter_code
_entity_poly.pdbx_strand_id
1 'polypeptide(L)'
;MLNKEEIKTLKEIESKYYLQPILELINKDIDSTKMTWFGVFDCLYHYMIESRSAVNALIEKRVSDGEIRDANQARKSIAGNAFSSLIIYTFLKNKIGGAIAPHIFISAKPAQVPHFKELFQIQIGEETQKPDVDLVVYSLDSVGALKNCLI
;
A
#
# COMPACT_ATOMS: atom_id res chain seq x y z
N MET A 1 9.12 2.76 -15.19
CA MET A 1 9.53 1.35 -15.00
C MET A 1 9.77 1.11 -13.51
N LEU A 2 9.32 -0.04 -12.98
CA LEU A 2 9.47 -0.39 -11.57
C LEU A 2 10.79 -1.12 -11.31
N ASN A 3 11.35 -0.93 -10.11
CA ASN A 3 12.50 -1.72 -9.64
C ASN A 3 12.06 -3.10 -9.09
N LYS A 4 13.03 -3.95 -8.71
CA LYS A 4 12.75 -5.31 -8.22
C LYS A 4 11.87 -5.35 -6.96
N GLU A 5 12.11 -4.45 -6.01
CA GLU A 5 11.34 -4.38 -4.76
C GLU A 5 9.92 -3.85 -4.99
N GLU A 6 9.76 -2.89 -5.89
CA GLU A 6 8.46 -2.37 -6.33
C GLU A 6 7.64 -3.45 -7.05
N ILE A 7 8.27 -4.25 -7.92
CA ILE A 7 7.61 -5.39 -8.57
C ILE A 7 7.19 -6.44 -7.54
N LYS A 8 8.05 -6.73 -6.56
CA LYS A 8 7.74 -7.67 -5.48
C LYS A 8 6.56 -7.16 -4.65
N THR A 9 6.59 -5.89 -4.27
CA THR A 9 5.53 -5.23 -3.49
C THR A 9 4.21 -5.24 -4.24
N LEU A 10 4.22 -4.93 -5.54
CA LEU A 10 3.04 -4.98 -6.39
C LEU A 10 2.42 -6.38 -6.40
N LYS A 11 3.23 -7.42 -6.61
CA LYS A 11 2.78 -8.82 -6.59
C LYS A 11 2.23 -9.24 -5.22
N GLU A 12 2.88 -8.82 -4.13
CA GLU A 12 2.40 -9.08 -2.77
C GLU A 12 1.01 -8.49 -2.55
N ILE A 13 0.77 -7.25 -2.98
CA ILE A 13 -0.54 -6.61 -2.92
C ILE A 13 -1.55 -7.37 -3.78
N GLU A 14 -1.22 -7.62 -5.04
CA GLU A 14 -2.08 -8.32 -6.00
C GLU A 14 -2.40 -9.77 -5.58
N SER A 15 -1.62 -10.38 -4.67
CA SER A 15 -1.88 -11.73 -4.15
C SER A 15 -2.81 -11.78 -2.93
N LYS A 16 -3.09 -10.64 -2.28
CA LYS A 16 -3.91 -10.60 -1.06
C LYS A 16 -5.37 -10.86 -1.42
N TYR A 17 -5.93 -11.96 -0.92
CA TYR A 17 -7.31 -12.37 -1.17
C TYR A 17 -8.33 -11.27 -0.84
N TYR A 18 -8.14 -10.56 0.27
CA TYR A 18 -9.06 -9.52 0.74
C TYR A 18 -8.97 -8.22 -0.07
N LEU A 19 -7.93 -8.05 -0.90
CA LEU A 19 -7.83 -6.91 -1.81
C LEU A 19 -8.48 -7.21 -3.16
N GLN A 20 -8.67 -8.47 -3.55
CA GLN A 20 -9.18 -8.82 -4.88
C GLN A 20 -10.50 -8.10 -5.23
N PRO A 21 -11.53 -8.08 -4.36
CA PRO A 21 -12.78 -7.40 -4.69
C PRO A 21 -12.60 -5.88 -4.93
N ILE A 22 -11.61 -5.27 -4.28
CA ILE A 22 -11.29 -3.85 -4.43
C ILE A 22 -10.56 -3.62 -5.76
N LEU A 23 -9.56 -4.45 -6.05
CA LEU A 23 -8.76 -4.35 -7.26
C LEU A 23 -9.60 -4.60 -8.52
N GLU A 24 -10.58 -5.50 -8.46
CA GLU A 24 -11.52 -5.75 -9.54
C GLU A 24 -12.36 -4.50 -9.87
N LEU A 25 -12.86 -3.79 -8.86
CA LEU A 25 -13.61 -2.53 -9.07
C LEU A 25 -12.73 -1.45 -9.69
N ILE A 26 -11.51 -1.26 -9.17
CA ILE A 26 -10.54 -0.30 -9.71
C ILE A 26 -10.24 -0.62 -11.18
N ASN A 27 -9.86 -1.88 -11.46
CA ASN A 27 -9.47 -2.27 -12.81
C ASN A 27 -10.65 -2.14 -13.79
N LYS A 28 -11.88 -2.44 -13.38
CA LYS A 28 -13.08 -2.23 -14.20
C LYS A 28 -13.27 -0.76 -14.60
N ASP A 29 -13.03 0.17 -13.69
CA ASP A 29 -13.14 1.61 -13.97
C ASP A 29 -12.01 2.13 -14.85
N ILE A 30 -10.79 1.61 -14.67
CA ILE A 30 -9.64 1.88 -15.54
C ILE A 30 -9.90 1.34 -16.96
N ASP A 31 -10.32 0.09 -17.08
CA ASP A 31 -10.53 -0.60 -18.36
C ASP A 31 -11.71 0.00 -19.15
N SER A 32 -12.71 0.52 -18.44
CA SER A 32 -13.84 1.24 -19.06
C SER A 32 -13.54 2.71 -19.39
N THR A 33 -12.28 3.15 -19.23
CA THR A 33 -11.78 4.52 -19.44
C THR A 33 -12.54 5.62 -18.68
N LYS A 34 -13.34 5.23 -17.68
CA LYS A 34 -14.05 6.14 -16.78
C LYS A 34 -13.11 6.83 -15.80
N MET A 35 -11.95 6.20 -15.56
CA MET A 35 -11.00 6.60 -14.53
C MET A 35 -9.57 6.58 -15.06
N THR A 36 -8.74 7.48 -14.55
CA THR A 36 -7.28 7.41 -14.72
C THR A 36 -6.66 6.83 -13.47
N TRP A 37 -5.48 6.21 -13.59
CA TRP A 37 -4.74 5.76 -12.41
C TRP A 37 -4.50 6.87 -11.39
N PHE A 38 -4.35 8.13 -11.84
CA PHE A 38 -4.19 9.26 -10.94
C PHE A 38 -5.49 9.55 -10.16
N GLY A 39 -6.64 9.55 -10.85
CA GLY A 39 -7.95 9.75 -10.22
C GLY A 39 -8.35 8.64 -9.24
N VAL A 40 -7.76 7.44 -9.34
CA VAL A 40 -8.01 6.35 -8.37
C VAL A 40 -7.65 6.77 -6.94
N PHE A 41 -6.66 7.66 -6.74
CA PHE A 41 -6.32 8.16 -5.40
C PHE A 41 -7.53 8.80 -4.70
N ASP A 42 -8.35 9.55 -5.45
CA ASP A 42 -9.53 10.24 -4.91
C ASP A 42 -10.70 9.28 -4.61
N CYS A 43 -10.67 8.07 -5.16
CA CYS A 43 -11.75 7.09 -5.04
C CYS A 43 -11.41 5.87 -4.16
N LEU A 44 -10.20 5.79 -3.59
CA LEU A 44 -9.76 4.62 -2.81
C LEU A 44 -10.73 4.26 -1.67
N TYR A 45 -11.17 5.24 -0.91
CA TYR A 45 -12.14 5.02 0.17
C TYR A 45 -13.47 4.47 -0.38
N HIS A 46 -13.95 5.01 -1.50
CA HIS A 46 -15.19 4.54 -2.12
C HIS A 46 -15.10 3.05 -2.49
N TYR A 47 -14.01 2.63 -3.16
CA TYR A 47 -13.80 1.22 -3.51
C TYR A 47 -13.73 0.31 -2.28
N MET A 48 -13.15 0.77 -1.16
CA MET A 48 -13.15 0.02 0.10
C MET A 48 -14.55 -0.15 0.71
N ILE A 49 -15.41 0.87 0.58
CA ILE A 49 -16.78 0.80 1.08
C ILE A 49 -17.62 -0.14 0.21
N GLU A 50 -17.53 0.00 -1.11
CA GLU A 50 -18.31 -0.81 -2.05
C GLU A 50 -17.96 -2.30 -1.96
N SER A 51 -16.68 -2.62 -1.81
CA SER A 51 -16.18 -4.00 -1.66
C SER A 51 -16.44 -4.63 -0.28
N ARG A 52 -16.91 -3.87 0.71
CA ARG A 52 -17.01 -4.32 2.12
C ARG A 52 -17.78 -5.63 2.27
N SER A 53 -18.90 -5.76 1.57
CA SER A 53 -19.73 -6.98 1.64
C SER A 53 -18.99 -8.20 1.08
N ALA A 54 -18.33 -8.04 -0.07
CA ALA A 54 -17.55 -9.10 -0.70
C ALA A 54 -16.36 -9.52 0.18
N VAL A 55 -15.64 -8.55 0.75
CA VAL A 55 -14.53 -8.83 1.67
C VAL A 55 -15.01 -9.54 2.93
N ASN A 56 -16.16 -9.14 3.49
CA ASN A 56 -16.75 -9.84 4.63
C ASN A 56 -17.11 -11.28 4.29
N ALA A 57 -17.72 -11.54 3.13
CA ALA A 57 -18.03 -12.90 2.70
C ALA A 57 -16.78 -13.78 2.59
N LEU A 58 -15.66 -13.22 2.11
CA LEU A 58 -14.37 -13.92 2.09
C LEU A 58 -13.86 -14.25 3.50
N ILE A 59 -14.01 -13.33 4.46
CA ILE A 59 -13.59 -13.56 5.86
C ILE A 59 -14.45 -14.67 6.47
N GLU A 60 -15.77 -14.61 6.35
CA GLU A 60 -16.68 -15.61 6.91
C GLU A 60 -16.42 -17.00 6.32
N LYS A 61 -16.16 -17.08 5.00
CA LYS A 61 -15.78 -18.33 4.35
C LYS A 61 -14.52 -18.93 4.98
N ARG A 62 -13.46 -18.13 5.16
CA ARG A 62 -12.21 -18.58 5.77
C ARG A 62 -12.34 -18.96 7.25
N VAL A 63 -13.30 -18.38 7.96
CA VAL A 63 -13.65 -18.81 9.33
C VAL A 63 -14.33 -20.18 9.30
N SER A 64 -15.29 -20.37 8.39
CA SER A 64 -15.95 -21.66 8.18
C SER A 64 -14.98 -22.77 7.76
N ASP A 65 -13.96 -22.42 6.96
CA ASP A 65 -12.92 -23.34 6.50
C ASP A 65 -11.84 -23.61 7.58
N GLY A 66 -11.94 -22.96 8.75
CA GLY A 66 -11.00 -23.12 9.87
C GLY A 66 -9.65 -22.42 9.68
N GLU A 67 -9.49 -21.62 8.61
CA GLU A 67 -8.26 -20.88 8.31
C GLU A 67 -8.08 -19.64 9.21
N ILE A 68 -9.19 -19.07 9.70
CA ILE A 68 -9.22 -17.91 10.57
C ILE A 68 -10.05 -18.22 11.81
N ARG A 69 -9.50 -17.94 13.00
CA ARG A 69 -10.19 -18.20 14.28
C ARG A 69 -11.13 -17.07 14.72
N ASP A 70 -10.77 -15.82 14.40
CA ASP A 70 -11.49 -14.63 14.84
C ASP A 70 -11.74 -13.67 13.66
N ALA A 71 -13.00 -13.63 13.20
CA ALA A 71 -13.44 -12.77 12.12
C ALA A 71 -13.25 -11.27 12.45
N ASN A 72 -13.44 -10.87 13.70
CA ASN A 72 -13.36 -9.47 14.11
C ASN A 72 -11.91 -8.98 14.12
N GLN A 73 -10.98 -9.81 14.58
CA GLN A 73 -9.54 -9.51 14.46
C GLN A 73 -9.11 -9.43 13.00
N ALA A 74 -9.57 -10.36 12.15
CA ALA A 74 -9.28 -10.33 10.73
C ALA A 74 -9.81 -9.04 10.08
N ARG A 75 -11.06 -8.64 10.36
CA ARG A 75 -11.64 -7.38 9.88
C ARG A 75 -10.82 -6.16 10.28
N LYS A 76 -10.41 -6.07 11.55
CA LYS A 76 -9.59 -4.94 12.04
C LYS A 76 -8.24 -4.88 11.34
N SER A 77 -7.54 -6.01 11.21
CA SER A 77 -6.23 -6.08 10.56
C SER A 77 -6.32 -5.75 9.07
N ILE A 78 -7.36 -6.25 8.38
CA ILE A 78 -7.60 -5.97 6.96
C ILE A 78 -7.88 -4.48 6.73
N ALA A 79 -8.77 -3.87 7.53
CA ALA A 79 -9.11 -2.47 7.37
C ALA A 79 -7.88 -1.55 7.50
N GLY A 80 -7.02 -1.79 8.50
CA GLY A 80 -5.78 -1.02 8.68
C GLY A 80 -4.80 -1.21 7.52
N ASN A 81 -4.56 -2.45 7.10
CA ASN A 81 -3.55 -2.73 6.07
C ASN A 81 -4.01 -2.47 4.63
N ALA A 82 -5.32 -2.49 4.38
CA ALA A 82 -5.87 -2.37 3.03
C ALA A 82 -5.61 -0.98 2.44
N PHE A 83 -5.87 0.08 3.19
CA PHE A 83 -5.75 1.44 2.67
C PHE A 83 -4.31 1.77 2.25
N SER A 84 -3.32 1.51 3.11
CA SER A 84 -1.91 1.71 2.78
C SER A 84 -1.46 0.85 1.59
N SER A 85 -1.96 -0.40 1.50
CA SER A 85 -1.68 -1.26 0.34
C SER A 85 -2.25 -0.69 -0.96
N LEU A 86 -3.45 -0.10 -0.91
CA LEU A 86 -4.09 0.51 -2.07
C LEU A 86 -3.38 1.79 -2.52
N ILE A 87 -2.91 2.62 -1.59
CA ILE A 87 -2.09 3.79 -1.92
C ILE A 87 -0.82 3.35 -2.66
N ILE A 88 -0.10 2.34 -2.14
CA ILE A 88 1.09 1.80 -2.80
C ILE A 88 0.74 1.22 -4.17
N TYR A 89 -0.34 0.44 -4.29
CA TYR A 89 -0.79 -0.12 -5.56
C TYR A 89 -1.01 0.96 -6.62
N THR A 90 -1.82 1.97 -6.29
CA THR A 90 -2.15 3.08 -7.16
C THR A 90 -0.91 3.90 -7.53
N PHE A 91 -0.01 4.14 -6.57
CA PHE A 91 1.27 4.79 -6.83
C PHE A 91 2.10 4.01 -7.86
N LEU A 92 2.27 2.69 -7.67
CA LEU A 92 3.07 1.87 -8.57
C LEU A 92 2.45 1.79 -9.98
N LYS A 93 1.12 1.74 -10.10
CA LYS A 93 0.44 1.78 -11.40
C LYS A 93 0.62 3.13 -12.11
N ASN A 94 0.54 4.25 -11.38
CA ASN A 94 0.87 5.57 -11.92
C ASN A 94 2.34 5.67 -12.37
N LYS A 95 3.27 5.07 -11.61
CA LYS A 95 4.70 5.00 -11.98
C LYS A 95 4.95 4.14 -13.22
N ILE A 96 4.17 3.08 -13.41
CA ILE A 96 4.17 2.31 -14.67
C ILE A 96 3.69 3.18 -15.83
N GLY A 97 2.59 3.93 -15.62
CA GLY A 97 2.01 4.84 -16.62
C GLY A 97 2.81 6.13 -16.88
N GLY A 98 3.94 6.33 -16.20
CA GLY A 98 4.80 7.51 -16.38
C GLY A 98 4.34 8.77 -15.67
N ALA A 99 3.24 8.73 -14.92
CA ALA A 99 2.73 9.88 -14.14
C ALA A 99 3.60 10.18 -12.90
N ILE A 100 4.35 9.18 -12.41
CA ILE A 100 5.29 9.32 -11.29
C ILE A 100 6.70 9.06 -11.79
N ALA A 101 7.62 9.95 -11.44
CA ALA A 101 9.00 9.89 -11.89
C ALA A 101 9.72 8.63 -11.35
N PRO A 102 10.61 7.98 -12.13
CA PRO A 102 11.28 6.73 -11.74
C PRO A 102 12.07 6.79 -10.43
N HIS A 103 12.56 7.98 -10.05
CA HIS A 103 13.38 8.23 -8.87
C HIS A 103 12.57 8.54 -7.61
N ILE A 104 11.22 8.52 -7.68
CA ILE A 104 10.33 8.67 -6.53
C ILE A 104 9.82 7.28 -6.14
N PHE A 105 9.83 7.00 -4.84
CA PHE A 105 9.55 5.70 -4.26
C PHE A 105 8.53 5.83 -3.13
N ILE A 106 7.81 4.75 -2.87
CA ILE A 106 6.89 4.63 -1.74
C ILE A 106 7.15 3.31 -1.01
N SER A 107 7.07 3.31 0.32
CA SER A 107 7.19 2.08 1.11
C SER A 107 6.42 2.17 2.43
N ALA A 108 5.81 1.06 2.84
CA ALA A 108 5.30 0.85 4.20
C ALA A 108 6.36 0.28 5.17
N LYS A 109 7.61 0.14 4.70
CA LYS A 109 8.73 -0.43 5.47
C LYS A 109 9.81 0.64 5.60
N PRO A 110 9.80 1.46 6.67
CA PRO A 110 10.80 2.52 6.86
C PRO A 110 12.25 2.03 6.74
N ALA A 111 12.52 0.78 7.15
CA ALA A 111 13.84 0.15 7.02
C ALA A 111 14.38 0.04 5.58
N GLN A 112 13.53 0.19 4.55
CA GLN A 112 13.94 0.20 3.14
C GLN A 112 14.40 1.59 2.66
N VAL A 113 14.15 2.63 3.44
CA VAL A 113 14.53 4.02 3.10
C VAL A 113 16.02 4.19 3.41
N PRO A 114 16.84 4.75 2.51
CA PRO A 114 18.22 5.08 2.83
C PRO A 114 18.30 5.97 4.07
N HIS A 115 19.29 5.75 4.93
CA HIS A 115 19.44 6.47 6.20
C HIS A 115 18.26 6.30 7.18
N PHE A 116 17.49 5.21 7.10
CA PHE A 116 16.29 5.06 7.93
C PHE A 116 16.53 5.21 9.44
N LYS A 117 17.72 4.84 9.94
CA LYS A 117 18.03 4.98 11.36
C LYS A 117 18.06 6.46 11.77
N GLU A 118 18.67 7.30 10.95
CA GLU A 118 18.78 8.73 11.21
C GLU A 118 17.42 9.44 11.08
N LEU A 119 16.55 8.94 10.20
CA LEU A 119 15.25 9.56 9.89
C LEU A 119 14.10 9.07 10.77
N PHE A 120 14.15 7.81 11.22
CA PHE A 120 13.03 7.13 11.88
C PHE A 120 13.40 6.57 13.26
N GLN A 121 14.55 6.94 13.83
CA GLN A 121 14.88 6.62 15.21
C GLN A 121 15.05 7.90 16.01
N ILE A 122 14.28 8.01 17.09
CA ILE A 122 14.33 9.13 18.02
C ILE A 122 14.87 8.56 19.34
N GLN A 123 16.01 9.08 19.80
CA GLN A 123 16.54 8.73 21.10
C GLN A 123 15.85 9.58 22.17
N ILE A 124 15.16 8.93 23.11
CA ILE A 124 14.48 9.57 24.24
C ILE A 124 15.06 8.96 25.52
N GLY A 125 16.00 9.67 26.14
CA GLY A 125 16.76 9.14 27.27
C GLY A 125 17.57 7.91 26.86
N GLU A 126 17.34 6.78 27.53
CA GLU A 126 17.97 5.49 27.23
C GLU A 126 17.18 4.65 26.19
N GLU A 127 16.00 5.12 25.78
CA GLU A 127 15.13 4.39 24.85
C GLU A 127 15.26 4.91 23.41
N THR A 128 15.14 3.99 22.44
CA THR A 128 14.99 4.34 21.03
C THR A 128 13.54 4.14 20.62
N GLN A 129 12.87 5.22 20.23
CA GLN A 129 11.52 5.19 19.69
C GLN A 129 11.52 5.29 18.17
N LYS A 130 10.46 4.80 17.53
CA LYS A 130 10.22 4.92 16.09
C LYS A 130 8.90 5.66 15.88
N PRO A 131 8.80 6.58 14.91
CA PRO A 131 7.54 7.24 14.61
C PRO A 131 6.54 6.22 14.07
N ASP A 132 5.27 6.41 14.41
CA ASP A 132 4.17 5.60 13.88
C ASP A 132 3.85 6.11 12.46
N VAL A 133 4.44 5.46 11.46
CA VAL A 133 4.35 5.86 10.05
C VAL A 133 3.78 4.71 9.24
N ASP A 134 2.65 4.97 8.59
CA ASP A 134 2.01 4.00 7.71
C ASP A 134 2.75 3.86 6.37
N LEU A 135 3.22 4.99 5.82
CA LEU A 135 3.83 5.08 4.50
C LEU A 135 4.91 6.16 4.46
N VAL A 136 5.97 5.90 3.72
CA VAL A 136 7.03 6.86 3.42
C VAL A 136 7.10 7.05 1.92
N VAL A 137 7.13 8.31 1.47
CA VAL A 137 7.42 8.68 0.08
C VAL A 137 8.77 9.37 0.04
N TYR A 138 9.68 8.90 -0.79
CA TYR A 138 11.03 9.46 -0.86
C TYR A 138 11.55 9.55 -2.29
N SER A 139 12.54 10.39 -2.51
CA SER A 139 13.21 10.56 -3.80
C SER A 139 14.71 10.38 -3.66
N LEU A 140 15.32 9.75 -4.65
CA LEU A 140 16.76 9.61 -4.76
C LEU A 140 17.31 10.54 -5.85
N ASP A 141 18.53 11.02 -5.68
CA ASP A 141 19.26 11.75 -6.71
C ASP A 141 19.90 10.81 -7.74
N SER A 142 20.68 11.37 -8.67
CA SER A 142 21.34 10.61 -9.74
C SER A 142 22.43 9.64 -9.25
N VAL A 143 22.95 9.83 -8.04
CA VAL A 143 23.94 8.93 -7.42
C VAL A 143 23.30 7.96 -6.43
N GLY A 144 21.97 7.96 -6.31
CA GLY A 144 21.21 7.09 -5.42
C GLY A 144 21.16 7.56 -3.97
N ALA A 145 21.60 8.78 -3.68
CA ALA A 145 21.50 9.36 -2.34
C ALA A 145 20.09 9.91 -2.08
N LEU A 146 19.67 9.88 -0.82
CA LEU A 146 18.37 10.41 -0.42
C LEU A 146 18.33 11.93 -0.64
N LYS A 147 17.36 12.39 -1.43
CA LYS A 147 17.17 13.81 -1.72
C LYS A 147 16.04 14.42 -0.89
N ASN A 148 14.87 13.80 -0.90
CA ASN A 148 13.71 14.23 -0.12
C ASN A 148 13.02 13.01 0.50
N CYS A 149 12.44 13.19 1.68
CA CYS A 149 11.64 12.19 2.38
C CYS A 149 10.39 12.85 2.98
N LEU A 150 9.23 12.28 2.72
CA LEU A 150 7.93 12.63 3.28
C LEU A 150 7.45 11.44 4.10
N ILE A 151 7.14 11.71 5.37
CA ILE A 151 6.66 10.74 6.36
C ILE A 151 5.27 11.16 6.83
#